data_AF-A0A256BDF0-F1
#
_entry.id   AF-A0A256BDF0-F1
#
_cell.length_a   1.000
_cell.length_b   1.000
_cell.length_c   1.000
_cell.angle_alpha   90.00
_cell.angle_beta   90.00
_cell.angle_gamma   90.00
#
_symmetry.space_group_name_H-M   'P 1'
#
loop_
_entity.id
_entity.type
_entity.pdbx_description
1 polymer ?
#
loop_
_entity_poly.entity_id
_entity_poly.type
_entity_poly.pdbx_seq_one_letter_code
_entity_poly.pdbx_strand_id
1 'polypeptide(L)'
;MGILNSMFAKWKNPQQGTGNAPNVQTIQTSSSVQPPTAPQPSSAMQRYTELETEMTRSHQTLQTKPINQPKQSGGFKKFGQRLIWIGVLVGIPVGIIYVVNLPYPVIRQPVAKAAPLLLLPSNMAIDANFKQAQSSIEEAKQLIESPTSPSDLDRGDLKLKEGKTALDAIPAWYIADWADYSRGYYGWGYDWRFTPAGLQSSRMKAGQLEAKVFQEKNAQITLTDAEQEITMAKTVFQQATKPTDKKVAIQNWQGAIDRLAQIPPQTLAGRRAKQMISTSTRDLKEVGGLAAGNEKSLSLISAAEGFAKKAAESGRNPPHSTARWNETARMWQEAINLLGKMPANDVQGYAEAQRQLAEYRSSLSEVRVRLQNEQEAVQFFDNANQKLTVLWASKGLDRGEATSRFMAINNDLNKIKNGTTVYLKAQEVKIQVENRLKLLQQAK
;
A
#
# COMPACT_ATOMS: atom_id res chain seq x y z
N MET A 1 49.99 21.81 -23.22
CA MET A 1 49.17 20.57 -23.27
C MET A 1 49.12 20.02 -21.85
N GLY A 2 48.02 19.80 -21.15
CA GLY A 2 46.58 19.94 -21.37
C GLY A 2 45.90 19.14 -20.26
N ILE A 3 44.81 19.68 -19.65
CA ILE A 3 43.72 18.95 -18.94
C ILE A 3 44.13 18.43 -17.52
N LEU A 4 43.53 18.79 -16.37
CA LEU A 4 42.26 19.44 -16.00
C LEU A 4 42.37 20.18 -14.65
N ASN A 5 41.90 21.43 -14.68
CA ASN A 5 41.48 22.22 -13.53
C ASN A 5 39.94 22.20 -13.54
N SER A 6 39.26 21.45 -12.68
CA SER A 6 37.83 21.61 -12.41
C SER A 6 37.37 20.67 -11.29
N MET A 7 36.84 21.24 -10.19
CA MET A 7 35.69 20.72 -9.41
C MET A 7 35.55 21.46 -8.07
N PHE A 8 35.46 22.80 -8.06
CA PHE A 8 35.00 23.55 -6.87
C PHE A 8 34.21 24.81 -7.25
N ALA A 9 33.24 24.69 -8.15
CA ALA A 9 32.30 25.75 -8.44
C ALA A 9 30.88 25.20 -8.59
N LYS A 10 30.15 25.15 -7.46
CA LYS A 10 28.69 25.34 -7.36
C LYS A 10 28.24 25.11 -5.91
N TRP A 11 28.28 26.16 -5.10
CA TRP A 11 27.35 26.33 -3.98
C TRP A 11 26.83 27.75 -4.06
N LYS A 12 25.51 27.87 -4.26
CA LYS A 12 24.77 29.11 -4.48
C LYS A 12 24.36 29.65 -3.11
N ASN A 13 24.82 30.85 -2.76
CA ASN A 13 24.32 31.58 -1.58
C ASN A 13 22.87 32.05 -1.82
N PRO A 14 21.99 32.05 -0.81
CA PRO A 14 20.76 32.82 -0.83
C PRO A 14 21.05 34.27 -0.38
N GLN A 15 20.63 35.24 -1.19
CA GLN A 15 20.59 36.66 -0.82
C GLN A 15 19.41 36.94 0.11
N GLN A 16 19.67 37.72 1.15
CA GLN A 16 18.69 38.53 1.87
C GLN A 16 18.16 39.66 0.96
N GLY A 17 16.89 39.99 1.11
CA GLY A 17 16.26 41.14 0.45
C GLY A 17 14.80 41.33 0.86
N THR A 18 14.62 42.05 1.97
CA THR A 18 13.58 43.07 2.22
C THR A 18 12.09 42.79 1.92
N GLY A 19 11.31 42.74 3.00
CA GLY A 19 10.18 43.67 3.23
C GLY A 19 8.89 43.46 2.45
N ASN A 20 7.87 42.93 3.12
CA ASN A 20 6.57 43.60 3.21
C ASN A 20 5.73 43.03 4.36
N ALA A 21 5.14 43.96 5.12
CA ALA A 21 4.32 43.71 6.30
C ALA A 21 2.98 43.03 5.97
N PRO A 22 2.41 42.27 6.92
CA PRO A 22 1.13 41.59 6.73
C PRO A 22 -0.05 42.53 6.98
N ASN A 23 -1.03 42.49 6.08
CA ASN A 23 -2.32 43.12 6.27
C ASN A 23 -3.10 42.35 7.34
N VAL A 24 -3.45 43.05 8.41
CA VAL A 24 -4.33 42.60 9.49
C VAL A 24 -5.76 42.81 9.04
N GLN A 25 -6.55 41.74 8.97
CA GLN A 25 -8.01 41.83 9.08
C GLN A 25 -8.49 40.88 10.18
N THR A 26 -8.72 41.54 11.32
CA THR A 26 -9.80 41.35 12.30
C THR A 26 -10.63 40.06 12.27
N ILE A 27 -10.60 39.47 13.46
CA ILE A 27 -11.44 38.43 14.04
C ILE A 27 -12.93 38.82 14.02
N GLN A 28 -13.79 37.92 13.53
CA GLN A 28 -15.15 37.76 14.03
C GLN A 28 -15.33 36.33 14.54
N THR A 29 -15.53 36.25 15.85
CA THR A 29 -15.99 35.08 16.58
C THR A 29 -17.48 34.85 16.36
N SER A 30 -17.85 33.68 15.85
CA SER A 30 -19.17 33.10 16.11
C SER A 30 -19.03 31.59 16.22
N SER A 31 -19.24 31.09 17.44
CA SER A 31 -19.31 29.69 17.80
C SER A 31 -20.50 29.00 17.14
N SER A 32 -20.28 27.88 16.45
CA SER A 32 -21.26 26.79 16.37
C SER A 32 -20.53 25.48 16.13
N VAL A 33 -20.66 24.58 17.10
CA VAL A 33 -20.18 23.21 17.08
C VAL A 33 -20.87 22.44 15.95
N GLN A 34 -20.12 21.81 15.05
CA GLN A 34 -20.62 20.88 14.05
C GLN A 34 -19.90 19.51 14.19
N PRO A 35 -20.62 18.38 14.20
CA PRO A 35 -20.06 17.04 14.43
C PRO A 35 -19.26 16.53 13.21
N PRO A 36 -18.37 15.53 13.40
CA PRO A 36 -17.43 15.10 12.36
C PRO A 36 -18.14 14.51 11.15
N THR A 37 -17.69 14.94 9.98
CA THR A 37 -18.13 14.51 8.65
C THR A 37 -17.96 12.99 8.48
N ALA A 38 -19.02 12.33 8.04
CA ALA A 38 -19.05 10.91 7.74
C ALA A 38 -18.06 10.53 6.62
N PRO A 39 -17.45 9.32 6.66
CA PRO A 39 -16.56 8.84 5.61
C PRO A 39 -17.31 8.71 4.27
N GLN A 40 -16.71 9.23 3.20
CA GLN A 40 -17.20 9.06 1.84
C GLN A 40 -17.22 7.56 1.47
N PRO A 41 -18.35 7.03 0.95
CA PRO A 41 -18.45 5.62 0.60
C PRO A 41 -17.53 5.28 -0.58
N SER A 42 -16.87 4.12 -0.50
CA SER A 42 -16.04 3.58 -1.58
C SER A 42 -16.88 3.35 -2.85
N SER A 43 -16.25 3.41 -4.02
CA SER A 43 -16.90 3.26 -5.33
C SER A 43 -17.68 1.96 -5.48
N ALA A 44 -17.36 0.93 -4.70
CA ALA A 44 -18.13 -0.31 -4.62
C ALA A 44 -19.47 -0.12 -3.89
N MET A 45 -19.47 0.57 -2.74
CA MET A 45 -20.69 0.85 -1.97
C MET A 45 -21.65 1.75 -2.75
N GLN A 46 -21.14 2.73 -3.50
CA GLN A 46 -21.93 3.56 -4.42
C GLN A 46 -22.58 2.73 -5.54
N ARG A 47 -21.85 1.75 -6.08
CA ARG A 47 -22.36 0.83 -7.11
C ARG A 47 -23.44 -0.11 -6.58
N TYR A 48 -23.35 -0.54 -5.32
CA TYR A 48 -24.40 -1.30 -4.64
C TYR A 48 -25.65 -0.46 -4.38
N THR A 49 -25.50 0.79 -3.92
CA THR A 49 -26.63 1.70 -3.72
C THR A 49 -27.31 2.06 -5.04
N GLU A 50 -26.54 2.28 -6.12
CA GLU A 50 -27.09 2.49 -7.47
C GLU A 50 -27.88 1.28 -7.96
N LEU A 51 -27.34 0.05 -7.81
CA LEU A 51 -28.04 -1.18 -8.18
C LEU A 51 -29.33 -1.43 -7.35
N GLU A 52 -29.32 -1.11 -6.06
CA GLU A 52 -30.52 -1.15 -5.21
C GLU A 52 -31.57 -0.11 -5.64
N THR A 53 -31.13 1.09 -6.05
CA THR A 53 -32.03 2.14 -6.56
C THR A 53 -32.57 1.88 -7.96
N GLU A 54 -31.80 1.25 -8.85
CA GLU A 54 -32.27 0.82 -10.18
C GLU A 54 -33.26 -0.35 -10.10
N MET A 55 -33.05 -1.30 -9.17
CA MET A 55 -33.97 -2.41 -8.94
C MET A 55 -35.26 -1.98 -8.22
N THR A 56 -35.22 -0.99 -7.33
CA THR A 56 -36.47 -0.45 -6.74
C THR A 56 -37.27 0.39 -7.74
N ARG A 57 -36.60 1.07 -8.68
CA ARG A 57 -37.26 1.85 -9.73
C ARG A 57 -37.94 0.97 -10.79
N SER A 58 -37.43 -0.24 -11.06
CA SER A 58 -38.08 -1.20 -11.98
C SER A 58 -39.33 -1.88 -11.38
N HIS A 59 -39.57 -1.77 -10.07
CA HIS A 59 -40.77 -2.29 -9.40
C HIS A 59 -41.91 -1.27 -9.19
N GLN A 60 -41.79 -0.02 -9.68
CA GLN A 60 -42.81 1.03 -9.49
C GLN A 60 -43.70 1.37 -10.71
N THR A 61 -43.66 0.62 -11.81
CA THR A 61 -44.55 0.86 -12.97
C THR A 61 -45.50 -0.29 -13.26
N LEU A 62 -46.41 -0.56 -12.32
CA LEU A 62 -47.74 -1.07 -12.64
C LEU A 62 -48.77 -0.18 -11.93
N GLN A 63 -48.89 1.07 -12.40
CA GLN A 63 -50.02 1.92 -12.02
C GLN A 63 -51.27 1.50 -12.80
N THR A 64 -52.22 0.95 -12.05
CA THR A 64 -53.59 0.64 -12.44
C THR A 64 -54.33 1.92 -12.85
N LYS A 65 -54.86 1.94 -14.07
CA LYS A 65 -55.76 2.97 -14.59
C LYS A 65 -57.14 2.83 -13.90
N PRO A 66 -57.76 3.91 -13.41
CA PRO A 66 -59.05 3.81 -12.72
C PRO A 66 -60.20 3.52 -13.69
N ILE A 67 -61.05 2.55 -13.31
CA ILE A 67 -62.32 2.24 -13.98
C ILE A 67 -63.39 3.20 -13.44
N ASN A 68 -63.95 4.02 -14.33
CA ASN A 68 -65.22 4.72 -14.12
C ASN A 68 -66.36 3.92 -14.77
N GLN A 69 -67.51 3.79 -14.08
CA GLN A 69 -68.80 3.47 -14.68
C GLN A 69 -69.65 4.76 -14.80
N PRO A 70 -70.82 4.78 -15.46
CA PRO A 70 -71.05 4.54 -16.89
C PRO A 70 -71.77 5.74 -17.55
N LYS A 71 -71.76 5.85 -18.89
CA LYS A 71 -72.80 6.61 -19.63
C LYS A 71 -73.07 5.98 -21.00
N GLN A 72 -74.34 6.01 -21.35
CA GLN A 72 -75.00 5.37 -22.49
C GLN A 72 -74.55 5.89 -23.87
N SER A 73 -74.36 4.97 -24.81
CA SER A 73 -74.90 4.98 -26.18
C SER A 73 -74.64 3.56 -26.74
N GLY A 74 -75.58 2.84 -27.33
CA GLY A 74 -76.22 3.17 -28.59
C GLY A 74 -75.77 2.16 -29.66
N GLY A 75 -76.29 0.92 -29.56
CA GLY A 75 -76.43 0.01 -30.71
C GLY A 75 -75.29 -0.96 -31.02
N PHE A 76 -75.41 -2.19 -30.53
CA PHE A 76 -75.22 -3.39 -31.36
C PHE A 76 -76.20 -4.47 -30.88
N LYS A 77 -77.43 -4.36 -31.39
CA LYS A 77 -78.39 -5.47 -31.42
C LYS A 77 -77.80 -6.59 -32.29
N LYS A 78 -77.99 -7.83 -31.83
CA LYS A 78 -77.82 -9.12 -32.53
C LYS A 78 -76.44 -9.80 -32.40
N PHE A 79 -76.18 -10.47 -31.26
CA PHE A 79 -75.42 -11.76 -31.30
C PHE A 79 -75.50 -12.67 -30.05
N GLY A 80 -76.25 -12.35 -28.98
CA GLY A 80 -76.17 -13.11 -27.71
C GLY A 80 -77.39 -13.95 -27.30
N GLN A 81 -78.47 -13.99 -28.09
CA GLN A 81 -79.75 -14.61 -27.67
C GLN A 81 -79.86 -16.12 -28.03
N ARG A 82 -78.72 -16.79 -28.27
CA ARG A 82 -78.65 -18.21 -28.65
C ARG A 82 -77.60 -19.01 -27.87
N LEU A 83 -77.50 -18.77 -26.57
CA LEU A 83 -76.68 -19.61 -25.67
C LEU A 83 -77.33 -19.83 -24.30
N ILE A 84 -78.67 -19.73 -24.22
CA ILE A 84 -79.46 -20.05 -23.02
C ILE A 84 -79.95 -21.51 -23.02
N TRP A 85 -79.65 -22.31 -24.05
CA TRP A 85 -80.20 -23.68 -24.20
C TRP A 85 -79.16 -24.80 -24.43
N ILE A 86 -77.90 -24.61 -24.02
CA ILE A 86 -76.90 -25.71 -23.95
C ILE A 86 -76.25 -25.75 -22.56
N GLY A 87 -77.11 -25.80 -21.54
CA GLY A 87 -76.73 -25.97 -20.13
C GLY A 87 -77.69 -26.90 -19.38
N VAL A 88 -78.35 -27.81 -20.11
CA VAL A 88 -79.25 -28.85 -19.53
C VAL A 88 -78.71 -30.26 -19.79
N LEU A 89 -77.62 -30.44 -20.54
CA LEU A 89 -77.16 -31.78 -20.95
C LEU A 89 -75.69 -32.14 -20.70
N VAL A 90 -74.96 -31.39 -19.88
CA VAL A 90 -73.73 -31.87 -19.25
C VAL A 90 -73.75 -31.45 -17.78
N GLY A 91 -74.58 -32.16 -17.01
CA GLY A 91 -74.67 -32.05 -15.56
C GLY A 91 -73.40 -32.58 -14.91
N ILE A 92 -72.38 -31.73 -14.82
CA ILE A 92 -71.50 -31.72 -13.66
C ILE A 92 -71.94 -30.48 -12.87
N PRO A 93 -72.58 -30.64 -11.70
CA PRO A 93 -73.05 -29.51 -10.92
C PRO A 93 -71.88 -28.58 -10.63
N VAL A 94 -72.07 -27.28 -10.79
CA VAL A 94 -71.18 -26.26 -10.21
C VAL A 94 -70.94 -26.52 -8.71
N GLY A 95 -71.89 -27.20 -8.05
CA GLY A 95 -71.73 -27.75 -6.69
C GLY A 95 -70.64 -28.81 -6.54
N ILE A 96 -70.31 -29.63 -7.54
CA ILE A 96 -69.18 -30.60 -7.47
C ILE A 96 -67.84 -29.86 -7.50
N ILE A 97 -67.68 -28.82 -8.33
CA ILE A 97 -66.43 -28.02 -8.34
C ILE A 97 -66.24 -27.30 -7.00
N TYR A 98 -67.34 -26.79 -6.41
CA TYR A 98 -67.31 -26.20 -5.08
C TYR A 98 -66.93 -27.24 -4.01
N VAL A 99 -67.53 -28.44 -4.03
CA VAL A 99 -67.27 -29.52 -3.07
C VAL A 99 -65.86 -30.12 -3.22
N VAL A 100 -65.35 -30.19 -4.44
CA VAL A 100 -63.99 -30.65 -4.76
C VAL A 100 -62.92 -29.65 -4.33
N ASN A 101 -63.28 -28.36 -4.28
CA ASN A 101 -62.45 -27.29 -3.79
C ASN A 101 -62.79 -26.85 -2.34
N LEU A 102 -63.62 -27.62 -1.63
CA LEU A 102 -63.75 -27.45 -0.18
C LEU A 102 -62.41 -27.80 0.49
N PRO A 103 -62.06 -27.16 1.62
CA PRO A 103 -60.88 -27.48 2.40
C PRO A 103 -61.04 -28.82 3.15
N TYR A 104 -61.52 -29.88 2.48
CA TYR A 104 -61.71 -31.21 3.02
C TYR A 104 -60.72 -32.22 2.37
N PRO A 105 -59.71 -32.71 3.11
CA PRO A 105 -58.64 -33.57 2.58
C PRO A 105 -59.14 -34.88 2.00
N VAL A 106 -60.20 -35.48 2.55
CA VAL A 106 -60.72 -36.79 2.09
C VAL A 106 -61.25 -36.68 0.65
N ILE A 107 -61.69 -35.50 0.21
CA ILE A 107 -62.16 -35.23 -1.16
C ILE A 107 -61.03 -34.62 -2.01
N ARG A 108 -60.21 -33.74 -1.44
CA ARG A 108 -59.08 -33.07 -2.12
C ARG A 108 -57.96 -34.03 -2.54
N GLN A 109 -57.71 -35.08 -1.76
CA GLN A 109 -56.64 -36.06 -2.00
C GLN A 109 -56.78 -36.89 -3.30
N PRO A 110 -57.94 -37.51 -3.59
CA PRO A 110 -58.15 -38.21 -4.86
C PRO A 110 -58.20 -37.26 -6.06
N VAL A 111 -58.72 -36.04 -5.92
CA VAL A 111 -58.84 -35.08 -7.02
C VAL A 111 -57.49 -34.50 -7.44
N ALA A 112 -56.62 -34.13 -6.50
CA ALA A 112 -55.27 -33.67 -6.83
C ALA A 112 -54.43 -34.74 -7.55
N LYS A 113 -54.72 -36.03 -7.32
CA LYS A 113 -54.03 -37.18 -7.96
C LYS A 113 -54.65 -37.59 -9.30
N ALA A 114 -55.98 -37.56 -9.42
CA ALA A 114 -56.72 -38.09 -10.57
C ALA A 114 -57.16 -37.01 -11.58
N ALA A 115 -57.34 -35.75 -11.15
CA ALA A 115 -57.85 -34.66 -11.98
C ALA A 115 -57.46 -33.26 -11.43
N PRO A 116 -56.17 -32.86 -11.50
CA PRO A 116 -55.66 -31.62 -10.89
C PRO A 116 -56.31 -30.34 -11.44
N LEU A 117 -56.88 -30.38 -12.66
CA LEU A 117 -57.63 -29.29 -13.30
C LEU A 117 -58.90 -28.85 -12.53
N LEU A 118 -59.36 -29.65 -11.55
CA LEU A 118 -60.56 -29.36 -10.74
C LEU A 118 -60.27 -28.55 -9.47
N LEU A 119 -58.99 -28.29 -9.15
CA LEU A 119 -58.61 -27.38 -8.08
C LEU A 119 -58.73 -25.93 -8.55
N LEU A 120 -59.12 -24.98 -7.68
CA LEU A 120 -59.01 -23.57 -8.04
C LEU A 120 -57.54 -23.23 -8.36
N PRO A 121 -57.28 -22.40 -9.40
CA PRO A 121 -55.93 -22.03 -9.82
C PRO A 121 -55.03 -21.52 -8.68
N SER A 122 -55.62 -20.90 -7.64
CA SER A 122 -54.93 -20.43 -6.45
C SER A 122 -54.25 -21.54 -5.64
N ASN A 123 -54.87 -22.72 -5.52
CA ASN A 123 -54.34 -23.82 -4.70
C ASN A 123 -53.22 -24.58 -5.42
N MET A 124 -53.33 -24.75 -6.74
CA MET A 124 -52.25 -25.32 -7.57
C MET A 124 -51.01 -24.43 -7.55
N ALA A 125 -51.21 -23.11 -7.61
CA ALA A 125 -50.11 -22.14 -7.53
C ALA A 125 -49.38 -22.21 -6.18
N ILE A 126 -50.10 -22.41 -5.07
CA ILE A 126 -49.49 -22.50 -3.74
C ILE A 126 -48.65 -23.77 -3.57
N ASP A 127 -49.16 -24.93 -3.99
CA ASP A 127 -48.40 -26.19 -3.92
C ASP A 127 -47.18 -26.15 -4.88
N ALA A 128 -47.33 -25.52 -6.05
CA ALA A 128 -46.22 -25.31 -6.98
C ALA A 128 -45.14 -24.37 -6.41
N ASN A 129 -45.54 -23.23 -5.84
CA ASN A 129 -44.63 -22.28 -5.19
C ASN A 129 -43.91 -22.93 -4.00
N PHE A 130 -44.61 -23.71 -3.18
CA PHE A 130 -43.99 -24.41 -2.06
C PHE A 130 -42.96 -25.45 -2.52
N LYS A 131 -43.28 -26.24 -3.55
CA LYS A 131 -42.33 -27.21 -4.13
C LYS A 131 -41.12 -26.52 -4.76
N GLN A 132 -41.35 -25.44 -5.51
CA GLN A 132 -40.29 -24.64 -6.11
C GLN A 132 -39.39 -24.05 -5.02
N ALA A 133 -39.96 -23.48 -3.95
CA ALA A 133 -39.23 -22.97 -2.81
C ALA A 133 -38.33 -24.02 -2.17
N GLN A 134 -38.87 -25.22 -1.90
CA GLN A 134 -38.09 -26.32 -1.32
C GLN A 134 -36.91 -26.74 -2.22
N SER A 135 -37.15 -26.88 -3.53
CA SER A 135 -36.10 -27.23 -4.50
C SER A 135 -35.00 -26.16 -4.55
N SER A 136 -35.40 -24.90 -4.73
CA SER A 136 -34.45 -23.78 -4.83
C SER A 136 -33.65 -23.58 -3.54
N ILE A 137 -34.25 -23.78 -2.37
CA ILE A 137 -33.56 -23.68 -1.08
C ILE A 137 -32.56 -24.83 -0.89
N GLU A 138 -32.89 -26.05 -1.32
CA GLU A 138 -31.94 -27.17 -1.24
C GLU A 138 -30.79 -27.02 -2.24
N GLU A 139 -31.06 -26.54 -3.45
CA GLU A 139 -30.02 -26.15 -4.43
C GLU A 139 -29.12 -25.04 -3.85
N ALA A 140 -29.72 -23.99 -3.28
CA ALA A 140 -28.98 -22.92 -2.64
C ALA A 140 -28.11 -23.44 -1.50
N LYS A 141 -28.65 -24.34 -0.66
CA LYS A 141 -27.93 -24.95 0.44
C LYS A 141 -26.67 -25.69 -0.02
N GLN A 142 -26.77 -26.50 -1.07
CA GLN A 142 -25.60 -27.23 -1.60
C GLN A 142 -24.48 -26.26 -2.03
N LEU A 143 -24.85 -25.15 -2.65
CA LEU A 143 -23.92 -24.14 -3.15
C LEU A 143 -23.35 -23.23 -2.05
N ILE A 144 -24.12 -22.94 -1.01
CA ILE A 144 -23.76 -22.01 0.08
C ILE A 144 -23.06 -22.73 1.24
N GLU A 145 -23.45 -23.98 1.55
CA GLU A 145 -22.90 -24.66 2.71
C GLU A 145 -21.47 -25.13 2.49
N SER A 146 -21.16 -25.58 1.27
CA SER A 146 -19.85 -26.11 0.86
C SER A 146 -19.38 -25.48 -0.46
N PRO A 147 -19.18 -24.15 -0.50
CA PRO A 147 -18.77 -23.47 -1.72
C PRO A 147 -17.34 -23.88 -2.10
N THR A 148 -17.14 -24.19 -3.38
CA THR A 148 -15.79 -24.46 -3.94
C THR A 148 -15.19 -23.22 -4.60
N SER A 149 -16.05 -22.28 -5.00
CA SER A 149 -15.69 -21.04 -5.68
C SER A 149 -16.62 -19.88 -5.29
N PRO A 150 -16.19 -18.61 -5.49
CA PRO A 150 -17.09 -17.46 -5.35
C PRO A 150 -18.31 -17.53 -6.28
N SER A 151 -18.16 -18.12 -7.47
CA SER A 151 -19.30 -18.33 -8.39
C SER A 151 -20.36 -19.28 -7.85
N ASP A 152 -20.00 -20.24 -7.00
CA ASP A 152 -20.98 -21.11 -6.34
C ASP A 152 -21.82 -20.29 -5.35
N LEU A 153 -21.20 -19.37 -4.61
CA LEU A 153 -21.89 -18.47 -3.69
C LEU A 153 -22.86 -17.54 -4.42
N ASP A 154 -22.47 -16.97 -5.57
CA ASP A 154 -23.35 -16.11 -6.37
C ASP A 154 -24.56 -16.87 -6.93
N ARG A 155 -24.33 -18.09 -7.44
CA ARG A 155 -25.41 -18.97 -7.90
C ARG A 155 -26.31 -19.40 -6.75
N GLY A 156 -25.72 -19.72 -5.59
CA GLY A 156 -26.45 -20.07 -4.38
C GLY A 156 -27.31 -18.92 -3.87
N ASP A 157 -26.80 -17.68 -3.87
CA ASP A 157 -27.56 -16.46 -3.51
C ASP A 157 -28.75 -16.22 -4.46
N LEU A 158 -28.54 -16.43 -5.76
CA LEU A 158 -29.63 -16.34 -6.74
C LEU A 158 -30.71 -17.39 -6.48
N LYS A 159 -30.32 -18.66 -6.25
CA LYS A 159 -31.26 -19.74 -5.89
C LYS A 159 -31.98 -19.48 -4.57
N LEU A 160 -31.29 -18.90 -3.59
CA LEU A 160 -31.89 -18.52 -2.32
C LEU A 160 -32.97 -17.44 -2.52
N LYS A 161 -32.71 -16.44 -3.37
CA LYS A 161 -33.69 -15.39 -3.72
C LYS A 161 -34.90 -15.95 -4.46
N GLU A 162 -34.69 -16.87 -5.42
CA GLU A 162 -35.78 -17.60 -6.09
C GLU A 162 -36.65 -18.35 -5.06
N GLY A 163 -36.01 -19.08 -4.15
CA GLY A 163 -36.68 -19.83 -3.10
C GLY A 163 -37.47 -18.94 -2.14
N LYS A 164 -36.89 -17.82 -1.68
CA LYS A 164 -37.55 -16.82 -0.83
C LYS A 164 -38.77 -16.21 -1.54
N THR A 165 -38.62 -15.81 -2.79
CA THR A 165 -39.73 -15.27 -3.60
C THR A 165 -40.89 -16.27 -3.68
N ALA A 166 -40.59 -17.55 -3.88
CA ALA A 166 -41.59 -18.60 -3.91
C ALA A 166 -42.23 -18.86 -2.52
N LEU A 167 -41.49 -18.74 -1.42
CA LEU A 167 -42.04 -18.80 -0.05
C LEU A 167 -42.95 -17.60 0.29
N ASP A 168 -42.61 -16.42 -0.21
CA ASP A 168 -43.34 -15.17 0.04
C ASP A 168 -44.61 -15.07 -0.81
N ALA A 169 -44.64 -15.78 -1.95
CA ALA A 169 -45.83 -15.94 -2.77
C ALA A 169 -46.94 -16.79 -2.12
N ILE A 170 -46.68 -17.42 -0.97
CA ILE A 170 -47.67 -18.20 -0.21
C ILE A 170 -48.46 -17.27 0.72
N PRO A 171 -49.78 -17.05 0.49
CA PRO A 171 -50.55 -16.07 1.23
C PRO A 171 -50.75 -16.42 2.72
N ALA A 172 -50.77 -15.41 3.58
CA ALA A 172 -50.97 -15.59 5.03
C ALA A 172 -52.31 -16.25 5.39
N TRP A 173 -53.38 -15.94 4.64
CA TRP A 173 -54.70 -16.54 4.86
C TRP A 173 -54.69 -18.07 4.66
N TYR A 174 -53.87 -18.58 3.73
CA TYR A 174 -53.77 -20.01 3.45
C TYR A 174 -53.06 -20.77 4.58
N ILE A 175 -52.11 -20.10 5.26
CA ILE A 175 -51.40 -20.65 6.42
C ILE A 175 -52.35 -20.76 7.62
N ALA A 176 -53.18 -19.74 7.84
CA ALA A 176 -54.16 -19.70 8.94
C ALA A 176 -55.22 -20.80 8.80
N ASP A 177 -55.77 -20.98 7.59
CA ASP A 177 -56.77 -22.01 7.28
C ASP A 177 -56.22 -23.44 7.52
N TRP A 178 -54.97 -23.70 7.14
CA TRP A 178 -54.31 -24.99 7.39
C TRP A 178 -53.98 -25.26 8.86
N ALA A 179 -53.68 -24.21 9.64
CA ALA A 179 -53.35 -24.33 11.06
C ALA A 179 -54.55 -24.84 11.88
N ASP A 180 -55.75 -24.35 11.57
CA ASP A 180 -57.00 -24.81 12.19
C ASP A 180 -57.35 -26.26 11.83
N TYR A 181 -57.00 -26.69 10.60
CA TYR A 181 -57.29 -28.03 10.11
C TYR A 181 -56.33 -29.11 10.67
N SER A 182 -55.06 -28.77 10.87
CA SER A 182 -54.00 -29.72 11.29
C SER A 182 -54.16 -30.30 12.70
N ARG A 183 -55.05 -29.76 13.54
CA ARG A 183 -55.32 -30.27 14.90
C ARG A 183 -56.08 -31.61 14.93
N GLY A 184 -56.63 -32.08 13.79
CA GLY A 184 -57.51 -33.25 13.75
C GLY A 184 -57.02 -34.49 13.01
N TYR A 185 -55.95 -34.43 12.21
CA TYR A 185 -55.53 -35.55 11.35
C TYR A 185 -54.01 -35.74 11.35
N TYR A 186 -53.54 -36.57 12.29
CA TYR A 186 -52.22 -37.20 12.21
C TYR A 186 -52.36 -38.51 11.45
N GLY A 187 -51.71 -38.62 10.30
CA GLY A 187 -51.42 -39.90 9.69
C GLY A 187 -51.51 -39.93 8.17
N TRP A 188 -50.55 -40.65 7.59
CA TRP A 188 -50.47 -41.16 6.22
C TRP A 188 -49.73 -40.25 5.23
N GLY A 189 -48.44 -40.60 5.12
CA GLY A 189 -47.35 -39.77 4.61
C GLY A 189 -47.32 -39.58 3.10
N TYR A 190 -46.92 -38.36 2.73
CA TYR A 190 -46.22 -38.01 1.49
C TYR A 190 -45.45 -36.71 1.76
N ASP A 191 -44.11 -36.78 1.70
CA ASP A 191 -43.14 -35.78 2.21
C ASP A 191 -43.01 -34.47 1.38
N TRP A 192 -43.75 -34.33 0.27
CA TRP A 192 -43.60 -33.24 -0.71
C TRP A 192 -44.71 -32.19 -0.69
N ARG A 193 -45.67 -32.27 0.26
CA ARG A 193 -46.90 -31.45 0.26
C ARG A 193 -46.79 -30.27 1.22
N PHE A 194 -47.52 -29.18 0.95
CA PHE A 194 -47.55 -28.00 1.82
C PHE A 194 -47.97 -28.37 3.25
N THR A 195 -47.18 -27.94 4.23
CA THR A 195 -47.53 -27.98 5.65
C THR A 195 -47.05 -26.69 6.32
N PRO A 196 -47.78 -26.15 7.33
CA PRO A 196 -47.31 -24.99 8.09
C PRO A 196 -45.93 -25.20 8.72
N ALA A 197 -45.68 -26.41 9.24
CA ALA A 197 -44.38 -26.80 9.79
C ALA A 197 -43.27 -26.82 8.72
N GLY A 198 -43.56 -27.36 7.53
CA GLY A 198 -42.62 -27.37 6.40
C GLY A 198 -42.33 -25.97 5.87
N LEU A 199 -43.33 -25.08 5.80
CA LEU A 199 -43.14 -23.67 5.44
C LEU A 199 -42.23 -22.96 6.41
N GLN A 200 -42.48 -23.11 7.72
CA GLN A 200 -41.65 -22.51 8.74
C GLN A 200 -40.22 -23.05 8.69
N SER A 201 -40.06 -24.36 8.50
CA SER A 201 -38.75 -25.00 8.32
C SER A 201 -37.99 -24.41 7.12
N SER A 202 -38.64 -24.29 5.96
CA SER A 202 -38.03 -23.68 4.76
C SER A 202 -37.65 -22.22 4.97
N ARG A 203 -38.48 -21.43 5.65
CA ARG A 203 -38.16 -20.03 5.98
C ARG A 203 -36.96 -19.91 6.93
N MET A 204 -36.90 -20.75 7.97
CA MET A 204 -35.75 -20.77 8.88
C MET A 204 -34.46 -21.15 8.15
N LYS A 205 -34.50 -22.18 7.30
CA LYS A 205 -33.35 -22.57 6.46
C LYS A 205 -32.93 -21.42 5.54
N ALA A 206 -33.88 -20.76 4.87
CA ALA A 206 -33.58 -19.63 4.00
C ALA A 206 -32.88 -18.49 4.77
N GLY A 207 -33.36 -18.17 5.98
CA GLY A 207 -32.71 -17.16 6.83
C GLY A 207 -31.29 -17.56 7.28
N GLN A 208 -31.06 -18.84 7.60
CA GLN A 208 -29.72 -19.35 7.94
C GLN A 208 -28.76 -19.25 6.75
N LEU A 209 -29.22 -19.64 5.56
CA LEU A 209 -28.43 -19.54 4.33
C LEU A 209 -28.12 -18.10 3.96
N GLU A 210 -29.07 -17.18 4.15
CA GLU A 210 -28.88 -15.75 3.90
C GLU A 210 -27.80 -15.17 4.82
N ALA A 211 -27.85 -15.48 6.11
CA ALA A 211 -26.81 -15.07 7.06
C ALA A 211 -25.43 -15.62 6.67
N LYS A 212 -25.36 -16.87 6.19
CA LYS A 212 -24.11 -17.48 5.71
C LYS A 212 -23.58 -16.82 4.45
N VAL A 213 -24.44 -16.53 3.46
CA VAL A 213 -24.07 -15.78 2.24
C VAL A 213 -23.54 -14.41 2.61
N PHE A 214 -24.21 -13.70 3.52
CA PHE A 214 -23.77 -12.39 3.99
C PHE A 214 -22.38 -12.47 4.64
N GLN A 215 -22.15 -13.47 5.49
CA GLN A 215 -20.84 -13.70 6.11
C GLN A 215 -19.76 -13.99 5.06
N GLU A 216 -20.03 -14.86 4.08
CA GLU A 216 -19.10 -15.20 3.00
C GLU A 216 -18.77 -13.98 2.13
N LYS A 217 -19.77 -13.16 1.77
CA LYS A 217 -19.56 -11.93 0.99
C LYS A 217 -18.71 -10.91 1.74
N ASN A 218 -19.00 -10.68 3.03
CA ASN A 218 -18.19 -9.78 3.84
C ASN A 218 -16.75 -10.28 3.97
N ALA A 219 -16.57 -11.58 4.21
CA ALA A 219 -15.26 -12.20 4.25
C ALA A 219 -14.50 -12.05 2.92
N GLN A 220 -15.18 -12.19 1.78
CA GLN A 220 -14.60 -12.01 0.45
C GLN A 220 -14.22 -10.55 0.16
N ILE A 221 -15.01 -9.58 0.64
CA ILE A 221 -14.67 -8.15 0.54
C ILE A 221 -13.38 -7.88 1.32
N THR A 222 -13.32 -8.29 2.59
CA THR A 222 -12.13 -8.09 3.43
C THR A 222 -10.89 -8.77 2.84
N LEU A 223 -11.05 -9.97 2.26
CA LEU A 223 -9.96 -10.66 1.57
C LEU A 223 -9.43 -9.84 0.38
N THR A 224 -10.32 -9.38 -0.49
CA THR A 224 -9.97 -8.61 -1.70
C THR A 224 -9.30 -7.29 -1.33
N ASP A 225 -9.84 -6.57 -0.34
CA ASP A 225 -9.28 -5.30 0.12
C ASP A 225 -7.85 -5.50 0.67
N ALA A 226 -7.66 -6.50 1.53
CA ALA A 226 -6.35 -6.80 2.08
C ALA A 226 -5.36 -7.31 1.01
N GLU A 227 -5.82 -8.10 0.03
CA GLU A 227 -5.04 -8.50 -1.16
C GLU A 227 -4.49 -7.26 -1.90
N GLN A 228 -5.35 -6.27 -2.14
CA GLN A 228 -4.98 -5.03 -2.81
C GLN A 228 -3.99 -4.20 -1.97
N GLU A 229 -4.22 -4.08 -0.67
CA GLU A 229 -3.32 -3.34 0.24
C GLU A 229 -1.94 -3.98 0.35
N ILE A 230 -1.85 -5.31 0.41
CA ILE A 230 -0.57 -6.02 0.37
C ILE A 230 0.17 -5.70 -0.94
N THR A 231 -0.54 -5.72 -2.06
CA THR A 231 0.02 -5.42 -3.38
C THR A 231 0.53 -3.97 -3.48
N MET A 232 -0.26 -3.02 -2.97
CA MET A 232 0.13 -1.61 -2.91
C MET A 232 1.35 -1.41 -2.00
N ALA A 233 1.34 -2.00 -0.80
CA ALA A 233 2.44 -1.90 0.14
C ALA A 233 3.75 -2.48 -0.43
N LYS A 234 3.68 -3.64 -1.11
CA LYS A 234 4.81 -4.22 -1.84
C LYS A 234 5.36 -3.25 -2.90
N THR A 235 4.47 -2.63 -3.68
CA THR A 235 4.84 -1.68 -4.73
C THR A 235 5.52 -0.43 -4.16
N VAL A 236 4.94 0.16 -3.12
CA VAL A 236 5.53 1.33 -2.43
C VAL A 236 6.90 0.99 -1.85
N PHE A 237 7.04 -0.18 -1.22
CA PHE A 237 8.33 -0.61 -0.67
C PHE A 237 9.42 -0.72 -1.74
N GLN A 238 9.09 -1.29 -2.90
CA GLN A 238 10.03 -1.47 -4.01
C GLN A 238 10.44 -0.14 -4.66
N GLN A 239 9.51 0.81 -4.79
CA GLN A 239 9.76 2.09 -5.45
C GLN A 239 10.37 3.15 -4.51
N ALA A 240 10.20 3.00 -3.19
CA ALA A 240 10.67 3.96 -2.21
C ALA A 240 12.20 4.02 -2.17
N THR A 241 12.75 5.22 -2.30
CA THR A 241 14.18 5.51 -2.09
C THR A 241 14.50 5.91 -0.65
N LYS A 242 13.53 6.48 0.07
CA LYS A 242 13.70 6.93 1.46
C LYS A 242 13.40 5.82 2.47
N PRO A 243 14.19 5.69 3.56
CA PRO A 243 13.93 4.71 4.62
C PRO A 243 12.58 4.88 5.32
N THR A 244 12.14 6.13 5.50
CA THR A 244 10.84 6.44 6.14
C THR A 244 9.67 5.85 5.36
N ASP A 245 9.72 5.95 4.04
CA ASP A 245 8.64 5.52 3.16
C ASP A 245 8.58 3.98 3.09
N LYS A 246 9.76 3.33 3.09
CA LYS A 246 9.87 1.87 3.23
C LYS A 246 9.29 1.38 4.56
N LYS A 247 9.54 2.09 5.67
CA LYS A 247 8.97 1.75 6.99
C LYS A 247 7.45 1.85 7.00
N VAL A 248 6.88 2.91 6.41
CA VAL A 248 5.42 3.05 6.29
C VAL A 248 4.83 1.93 5.44
N ALA A 249 5.49 1.55 4.34
CA ALA A 249 5.05 0.43 3.51
C ALA A 249 5.03 -0.89 4.28
N ILE A 250 6.05 -1.17 5.10
CA ILE A 250 6.09 -2.36 5.97
C ILE A 250 4.93 -2.34 6.98
N GLN A 251 4.64 -1.19 7.61
CA GLN A 251 3.52 -1.06 8.54
C GLN A 251 2.16 -1.30 7.87
N ASN A 252 1.97 -0.75 6.66
CA ASN A 252 0.74 -0.97 5.89
C ASN A 252 0.59 -2.43 5.48
N TRP A 253 1.69 -3.10 5.11
CA TRP A 253 1.68 -4.53 4.81
C TRP A 253 1.31 -5.37 6.05
N GLN A 254 1.87 -5.05 7.23
CA GLN A 254 1.48 -5.69 8.50
C GLN A 254 -0.01 -5.50 8.79
N GLY A 255 -0.52 -4.27 8.67
CA GLY A 255 -1.93 -3.99 8.89
C GLY A 255 -2.87 -4.77 7.96
N ALA A 256 -2.46 -4.99 6.70
CA ALA A 256 -3.23 -5.82 5.77
C ALA A 256 -3.20 -7.31 6.15
N ILE A 257 -2.07 -7.83 6.65
CA ILE A 257 -1.99 -9.20 7.21
C ILE A 257 -2.89 -9.34 8.44
N ASP A 258 -2.93 -8.34 9.32
CA ASP A 258 -3.80 -8.34 10.49
C ASP A 258 -5.28 -8.34 10.10
N ARG A 259 -5.64 -7.60 9.03
CA ARG A 259 -7.00 -7.65 8.45
C ARG A 259 -7.35 -9.03 7.90
N LEU A 260 -6.42 -9.70 7.22
CA LEU A 260 -6.64 -11.09 6.79
C LEU A 260 -6.90 -12.03 7.96
N ALA A 261 -6.24 -11.81 9.11
CA ALA A 261 -6.41 -12.63 10.31
C ALA A 261 -7.78 -12.47 10.97
N GLN A 262 -8.52 -11.39 10.68
CA GLN A 262 -9.87 -11.15 11.17
C GLN A 262 -10.94 -11.90 10.35
N ILE A 263 -10.57 -12.46 9.19
CA ILE A 263 -11.51 -13.18 8.32
C ILE A 263 -11.89 -14.52 8.97
N PRO A 264 -13.20 -14.82 9.17
CA PRO A 264 -13.61 -16.05 9.83
C PRO A 264 -13.11 -17.30 9.10
N PRO A 265 -12.39 -18.22 9.77
CA PRO A 265 -11.67 -19.32 9.10
C PRO A 265 -12.57 -20.38 8.45
N GLN A 266 -13.85 -20.43 8.82
CA GLN A 266 -14.85 -21.33 8.25
C GLN A 266 -15.30 -20.90 6.84
N THR A 267 -15.12 -19.63 6.48
CA THR A 267 -15.51 -19.09 5.17
C THR A 267 -14.58 -19.58 4.06
N LEU A 268 -15.04 -19.53 2.81
CA LEU A 268 -14.18 -19.77 1.65
C LEU A 268 -13.00 -18.79 1.63
N ALA A 269 -13.29 -17.51 1.85
CA ALA A 269 -12.30 -16.45 1.91
C ALA A 269 -11.30 -16.65 3.07
N GLY A 270 -11.75 -17.13 4.24
CA GLY A 270 -10.90 -17.44 5.38
C GLY A 270 -9.88 -18.55 5.12
N ARG A 271 -10.23 -19.57 4.34
CA ARG A 271 -9.27 -20.61 3.91
C ARG A 271 -8.16 -20.02 3.04
N ARG A 272 -8.54 -19.14 2.10
CA ARG A 272 -7.57 -18.43 1.24
C ARG A 272 -6.73 -17.42 2.04
N ALA A 273 -7.36 -16.71 2.97
CA ALA A 273 -6.69 -15.77 3.87
C ALA A 273 -5.58 -16.44 4.69
N LYS A 274 -5.80 -17.65 5.22
CA LYS A 274 -4.75 -18.41 5.93
C LYS A 274 -3.51 -18.66 5.07
N GLN A 275 -3.70 -19.10 3.83
CA GLN A 275 -2.58 -19.32 2.91
C GLN A 275 -1.85 -18.00 2.63
N MET A 276 -2.60 -16.92 2.42
CA MET A 276 -2.07 -15.59 2.17
C MET A 276 -1.33 -14.97 3.34
N ILE A 277 -1.79 -15.17 4.57
CA ILE A 277 -1.08 -14.74 5.78
C ILE A 277 0.27 -15.44 5.81
N SER A 278 0.31 -16.77 5.63
CA SER A 278 1.56 -17.52 5.65
C SER A 278 2.55 -17.04 4.59
N THR A 279 2.12 -16.81 3.35
CA THR A 279 3.00 -16.33 2.28
C THR A 279 3.43 -14.89 2.52
N SER A 280 2.50 -14.01 2.89
CA SER A 280 2.76 -12.59 3.12
C SER A 280 3.66 -12.33 4.32
N THR A 281 3.51 -13.07 5.41
CA THR A 281 4.40 -13.00 6.58
C THR A 281 5.81 -13.45 6.23
N ARG A 282 5.96 -14.50 5.41
CA ARG A 282 7.28 -14.95 4.93
C ARG A 282 7.94 -13.88 4.06
N ASP A 283 7.22 -13.39 3.05
CA ASP A 283 7.71 -12.34 2.14
C ASP A 283 8.08 -11.07 2.93
N LEU A 284 7.26 -10.68 3.92
CA LEU A 284 7.54 -9.53 4.79
C LEU A 284 8.79 -9.76 5.65
N LYS A 285 9.03 -10.98 6.14
CA LYS A 285 10.25 -11.31 6.91
C LYS A 285 11.50 -11.23 6.05
N GLU A 286 11.43 -11.70 4.81
CA GLU A 286 12.51 -11.59 3.82
C GLU A 286 12.82 -10.12 3.55
N VAL A 287 11.78 -9.33 3.24
CA VAL A 287 11.91 -7.91 2.96
C VAL A 287 12.33 -7.10 4.20
N GLY A 288 11.85 -7.45 5.40
CA GLY A 288 12.25 -6.83 6.66
C GLY A 288 13.70 -7.12 7.04
N GLY A 289 14.20 -8.33 6.74
CA GLY A 289 15.61 -8.67 6.83
C GLY A 289 16.48 -7.86 5.86
N LEU A 290 16.00 -7.65 4.63
CA LEU A 290 16.63 -6.79 3.64
C LEU A 290 16.56 -5.30 4.04
N ALA A 291 15.46 -4.84 4.63
CA ALA A 291 15.28 -3.45 5.07
C ALA A 291 16.20 -3.10 6.24
N ALA A 292 16.36 -3.98 7.23
CA ALA A 292 17.31 -3.79 8.32
C ALA A 292 18.77 -3.81 7.83
N GLY A 293 19.08 -4.67 6.84
CA GLY A 293 20.38 -4.64 6.14
C GLY A 293 20.61 -3.31 5.42
N ASN A 294 19.60 -2.84 4.69
CA ASN A 294 19.65 -1.61 3.90
C ASN A 294 19.72 -0.34 4.80
N GLU A 295 19.06 -0.32 5.97
CA GLU A 295 19.19 0.78 6.95
C GLU A 295 20.62 0.89 7.49
N LYS A 296 21.25 -0.25 7.82
CA LYS A 296 22.65 -0.29 8.25
C LYS A 296 23.59 0.20 7.14
N SER A 297 23.37 -0.23 5.90
CA SER A 297 24.14 0.21 4.74
C SER A 297 24.02 1.72 4.51
N LEU A 298 22.79 2.26 4.53
CA LEU A 298 22.56 3.70 4.40
C LEU A 298 23.22 4.49 5.54
N SER A 299 23.15 4.00 6.78
CA SER A 299 23.84 4.64 7.91
C SER A 299 25.37 4.65 7.72
N LEU A 300 25.97 3.59 7.18
CA LEU A 300 27.41 3.55 6.91
C LEU A 300 27.80 4.53 5.80
N ILE A 301 27.02 4.61 4.73
CA ILE A 301 27.25 5.55 3.62
C ILE A 301 27.13 7.00 4.12
N SER A 302 26.05 7.36 4.81
CA SER A 302 25.86 8.71 5.33
C SER A 302 26.94 9.12 6.34
N ALA A 303 27.38 8.21 7.20
CA ALA A 303 28.49 8.48 8.12
C ALA A 303 29.81 8.71 7.36
N ALA A 304 30.09 7.90 6.33
CA ALA A 304 31.27 8.06 5.50
C ALA A 304 31.29 9.41 4.76
N GLU A 305 30.16 9.81 4.18
CA GLU A 305 29.98 11.12 3.54
C GLU A 305 30.21 12.27 4.53
N GLY A 306 29.75 12.13 5.77
CA GLY A 306 29.98 13.10 6.83
C GLY A 306 31.47 13.32 7.12
N PHE A 307 32.26 12.24 7.20
CA PHE A 307 33.71 12.33 7.38
C PHE A 307 34.42 12.88 6.14
N ALA A 308 34.03 12.44 4.94
CA ALA A 308 34.57 12.92 3.68
C ALA A 308 34.35 14.44 3.50
N LYS A 309 33.16 14.94 3.84
CA LYS A 309 32.83 16.37 3.79
C LYS A 309 33.73 17.16 4.75
N LYS A 310 33.86 16.72 6.00
CA LYS A 310 34.75 17.37 6.99
C LYS A 310 36.21 17.35 6.52
N ALA A 311 36.67 16.25 5.93
CA ALA A 311 38.02 16.14 5.38
C ALA A 311 38.23 17.13 4.22
N ALA A 312 37.29 17.19 3.28
CA ALA A 312 37.33 18.13 2.17
C ALA A 312 37.33 19.59 2.66
N GLU A 313 36.50 19.93 3.66
CA GLU A 313 36.47 21.26 4.26
C GLU A 313 37.78 21.59 5.01
N SER A 314 38.32 20.65 5.77
CA SER A 314 39.59 20.81 6.49
C SER A 314 40.77 21.06 5.56
N GLY A 315 40.80 20.40 4.40
CA GLY A 315 41.86 20.51 3.39
C GLY A 315 41.74 21.70 2.44
N ARG A 316 40.64 22.47 2.47
CA ARG A 316 40.47 23.67 1.61
C ARG A 316 41.45 24.78 1.97
N ASN A 317 41.83 25.56 0.97
CA ASN A 317 42.69 26.74 1.11
C ASN A 317 44.05 26.46 1.79
N PRO A 318 44.90 25.58 1.21
CA PRO A 318 46.27 25.40 1.68
C PRO A 318 47.08 26.70 1.52
N PRO A 319 48.22 26.86 2.23
CA PRO A 319 48.96 25.85 2.99
C PRO A 319 48.41 25.58 4.40
N HIS A 320 48.57 24.34 4.88
CA HIS A 320 48.19 23.91 6.23
C HIS A 320 49.36 23.26 6.94
N SER A 321 49.36 23.31 8.28
CA SER A 321 50.37 22.64 9.10
C SER A 321 50.30 21.12 8.96
N THR A 322 51.40 20.45 9.30
CA THR A 322 51.49 18.98 9.39
C THR A 322 50.36 18.37 10.22
N ALA A 323 50.03 18.98 11.37
CA ALA A 323 48.97 18.51 12.26
C ALA A 323 47.60 18.49 11.56
N ARG A 324 47.27 19.57 10.83
CA ARG A 324 46.00 19.70 10.12
C ARG A 324 45.92 18.77 8.90
N TRP A 325 47.02 18.56 8.18
CA TRP A 325 47.07 17.57 7.11
C TRP A 325 46.90 16.14 7.62
N ASN A 326 47.50 15.82 8.76
CA ASN A 326 47.34 14.51 9.39
C ASN A 326 45.89 14.28 9.84
N GLU A 327 45.25 15.28 10.45
CA GLU A 327 43.83 15.21 10.81
C GLU A 327 42.93 14.99 9.59
N THR A 328 43.19 15.73 8.50
CA THR A 328 42.49 15.57 7.23
C THR A 328 42.65 14.16 6.66
N ALA A 329 43.85 13.58 6.73
CA ALA A 329 44.12 12.21 6.31
C ALA A 329 43.34 11.19 7.16
N ARG A 330 43.24 11.40 8.48
CA ARG A 330 42.48 10.53 9.39
C ARG A 330 41.00 10.55 9.06
N MET A 331 40.42 11.72 8.76
CA MET A 331 39.00 11.81 8.38
C MET A 331 38.71 11.07 7.08
N TRP A 332 39.57 11.20 6.05
CA TRP A 332 39.44 10.42 4.82
C TRP A 332 39.57 8.92 5.07
N GLN A 333 40.51 8.50 5.93
CA GLN A 333 40.68 7.10 6.29
C GLN A 333 39.44 6.53 7.00
N GLU A 334 38.79 7.30 7.88
CA GLU A 334 37.56 6.83 8.53
C GLU A 334 36.39 6.71 7.59
N ALA A 335 36.24 7.64 6.63
CA ALA A 335 35.25 7.51 5.57
C ALA A 335 35.45 6.21 4.77
N ILE A 336 36.70 5.90 4.41
CA ILE A 336 37.07 4.64 3.72
C ILE A 336 36.77 3.42 4.58
N ASN A 337 37.09 3.45 5.87
CA ASN A 337 36.86 2.33 6.79
C ASN A 337 35.36 2.02 6.93
N LEU A 338 34.51 3.05 6.98
CA LEU A 338 33.06 2.90 7.07
C LEU A 338 32.49 2.24 5.80
N LEU A 339 32.90 2.71 4.62
CA LEU A 339 32.50 2.10 3.35
C LEU A 339 33.05 0.67 3.18
N GLY A 340 34.23 0.39 3.73
CA GLY A 340 34.81 -0.96 3.73
C GLY A 340 34.06 -1.99 4.57
N LYS A 341 33.19 -1.56 5.49
CA LYS A 341 32.32 -2.44 6.30
C LYS A 341 31.00 -2.81 5.59
N MET A 342 30.80 -2.33 4.36
CA MET A 342 29.60 -2.62 3.58
C MET A 342 29.50 -4.12 3.29
N PRO A 343 28.39 -4.78 3.66
CA PRO A 343 28.27 -6.21 3.45
C PRO A 343 27.99 -6.51 1.98
N ALA A 344 28.69 -7.51 1.41
CA ALA A 344 28.61 -7.84 -0.01
C ALA A 344 27.26 -8.42 -0.46
N ASN A 345 26.39 -8.81 0.49
CA ASN A 345 25.03 -9.27 0.21
C ASN A 345 24.02 -8.13 -0.01
N ASP A 346 24.38 -6.88 0.31
CA ASP A 346 23.62 -5.70 -0.08
C ASP A 346 24.14 -5.18 -1.44
N VAL A 347 23.54 -5.68 -2.53
CA VAL A 347 24.01 -5.41 -3.90
C VAL A 347 23.99 -3.92 -4.24
N GLN A 348 22.97 -3.18 -3.76
CA GLN A 348 22.83 -1.75 -4.06
C GLN A 348 23.78 -0.91 -3.21
N GLY A 349 23.80 -1.13 -1.89
CA GLY A 349 24.70 -0.41 -0.98
C GLY A 349 26.18 -0.70 -1.28
N TYR A 350 26.51 -1.93 -1.67
CA TYR A 350 27.88 -2.34 -2.03
C TYR A 350 28.37 -1.63 -3.30
N ALA A 351 27.56 -1.57 -4.36
CA ALA A 351 27.95 -0.89 -5.60
C ALA A 351 28.23 0.61 -5.37
N GLU A 352 27.38 1.28 -4.59
CA GLU A 352 27.58 2.70 -4.24
C GLU A 352 28.82 2.91 -3.38
N ALA A 353 29.04 2.06 -2.36
CA ALA A 353 30.23 2.12 -1.51
C ALA A 353 31.53 1.92 -2.30
N GLN A 354 31.56 0.99 -3.28
CA GLN A 354 32.73 0.78 -4.12
C GLN A 354 33.08 2.00 -4.98
N ARG A 355 32.06 2.70 -5.50
CA ARG A 355 32.28 3.94 -6.25
C ARG A 355 32.91 5.02 -5.38
N GLN A 356 32.33 5.27 -4.20
CA GLN A 356 32.84 6.28 -3.27
C GLN A 356 34.24 5.91 -2.72
N LEU A 357 34.53 4.62 -2.52
CA LEU A 357 35.85 4.16 -2.06
C LEU A 357 36.98 4.56 -3.02
N ALA A 358 36.76 4.49 -4.33
CA ALA A 358 37.76 4.90 -5.32
C ALA A 358 38.08 6.39 -5.20
N GLU A 359 37.04 7.22 -5.07
CA GLU A 359 37.17 8.67 -4.89
C GLU A 359 37.91 9.00 -3.59
N TYR A 360 37.49 8.42 -2.46
CA TYR A 360 38.07 8.74 -1.16
C TYR A 360 39.52 8.28 -1.03
N ARG A 361 39.87 7.14 -1.64
CA ARG A 361 41.27 6.67 -1.72
C ARG A 361 42.15 7.62 -2.52
N SER A 362 41.62 8.18 -3.61
CA SER A 362 42.31 9.20 -4.39
C SER A 362 42.55 10.46 -3.55
N SER A 363 41.51 10.97 -2.87
CA SER A 363 41.63 12.16 -1.99
C SER A 363 42.61 11.93 -0.83
N LEU A 364 42.58 10.76 -0.20
CA LEU A 364 43.54 10.41 0.85
C LEU A 364 44.98 10.38 0.34
N SER A 365 45.20 9.85 -0.86
CA SER A 365 46.52 9.83 -1.50
C SER A 365 47.05 11.25 -1.70
N GLU A 366 46.22 12.15 -2.24
CA GLU A 366 46.59 13.56 -2.43
C GLU A 366 46.96 14.22 -1.09
N VAL A 367 46.15 14.02 -0.05
CA VAL A 367 46.41 14.57 1.29
C VAL A 367 47.70 14.04 1.88
N ARG A 368 48.02 12.75 1.69
CA ARG A 368 49.30 12.16 2.16
C ARG A 368 50.50 12.77 1.47
N VAL A 369 50.42 13.02 0.15
CA VAL A 369 51.49 13.70 -0.59
C VAL A 369 51.69 15.13 -0.06
N ARG A 370 50.61 15.86 0.23
CA ARG A 370 50.68 17.21 0.82
C ARG A 370 51.28 17.20 2.22
N LEU A 371 50.87 16.24 3.05
CA LEU A 371 51.43 16.03 4.38
C LEU A 371 52.94 15.80 4.33
N GLN A 372 53.40 14.92 3.44
CA GLN A 372 54.82 14.63 3.26
C GLN A 372 55.59 15.87 2.79
N ASN A 373 55.08 16.57 1.79
CA ASN A 373 55.72 17.80 1.29
C ASN A 373 55.85 18.87 2.38
N GLU A 374 54.84 19.02 3.24
CA GLU A 374 54.86 19.95 4.36
C GLU A 374 55.91 19.54 5.42
N GLN A 375 55.98 18.26 5.78
CA GLN A 375 56.98 17.73 6.73
C GLN A 375 58.41 17.95 6.23
N GLU A 376 58.67 17.60 4.97
CA GLU A 376 59.96 17.80 4.32
C GLU A 376 60.32 19.29 4.27
N ALA A 377 59.37 20.16 3.92
CA ALA A 377 59.61 21.60 3.86
C ALA A 377 59.96 22.21 5.22
N VAL A 378 59.23 21.86 6.28
CA VAL A 378 59.54 22.29 7.64
C VAL A 378 60.92 21.81 8.05
N GLN A 379 61.25 20.53 7.79
CA GLN A 379 62.56 19.98 8.11
C GLN A 379 63.71 20.68 7.37
N PHE A 380 63.57 20.93 6.07
CA PHE A 380 64.58 21.66 5.30
C PHE A 380 64.74 23.09 5.79
N PHE A 381 63.63 23.76 6.14
CA PHE A 381 63.67 25.12 6.65
C PHE A 381 64.36 25.20 8.02
N ASP A 382 64.06 24.26 8.93
CA ASP A 382 64.70 24.19 10.23
C ASP A 382 66.20 23.89 10.11
N ASN A 383 66.58 22.95 9.25
CA ASN A 383 67.98 22.64 8.96
C ASN A 383 68.72 23.88 8.41
N ALA A 384 68.10 24.62 7.48
CA ALA A 384 68.66 25.84 6.94
C ALA A 384 68.86 26.91 8.02
N ASN A 385 67.88 27.09 8.91
CA ASN A 385 67.96 28.04 10.02
C ASN A 385 69.03 27.66 11.05
N GLN A 386 69.18 26.37 11.36
CA GLN A 386 70.24 25.88 12.24
C GLN A 386 71.63 26.14 11.64
N LYS A 387 71.81 25.81 10.35
CA LYS A 387 73.06 26.08 9.63
C LYS A 387 73.39 27.57 9.57
N LEU A 388 72.39 28.42 9.34
CA LEU A 388 72.55 29.86 9.44
C LEU A 388 73.01 30.24 10.85
N THR A 389 72.28 29.87 11.90
CA THR A 389 72.65 30.21 13.29
C THR A 389 74.10 29.87 13.62
N VAL A 390 74.57 28.68 13.25
CA VAL A 390 75.97 28.25 13.42
C VAL A 390 76.93 29.13 12.61
N LEU A 391 76.61 29.43 11.36
CA LEU A 391 77.43 30.26 10.47
C LEU A 391 77.57 31.70 10.99
N TRP A 392 76.51 32.28 11.53
CA TRP A 392 76.54 33.66 12.06
C TRP A 392 77.27 33.75 13.41
N ALA A 393 77.30 32.66 14.19
CA ALA A 393 78.04 32.58 15.45
C ALA A 393 79.55 32.36 15.26
N SER A 394 79.96 31.83 14.11
CA SER A 394 81.36 31.49 13.84
C SER A 394 82.25 32.72 13.61
N LYS A 395 83.42 32.77 14.28
CA LYS A 395 84.44 33.81 14.10
C LYS A 395 85.57 33.27 13.22
N GLY A 396 86.06 34.10 12.30
CA GLY A 396 87.29 33.81 11.54
C GLY A 396 87.12 32.85 10.36
N LEU A 397 85.93 32.71 9.79
CA LEU A 397 85.73 31.89 8.58
C LEU A 397 86.49 32.48 7.39
N ASP A 398 87.22 31.62 6.68
CA ASP A 398 87.73 31.97 5.37
C ASP A 398 86.58 32.04 4.34
N ARG A 399 86.86 32.72 3.22
CA ARG A 399 85.89 32.96 2.15
C ARG A 399 85.35 31.67 1.53
N GLY A 400 86.21 30.68 1.31
CA GLY A 400 85.84 29.40 0.70
C GLY A 400 84.90 28.62 1.61
N GLU A 401 85.20 28.60 2.91
CA GLU A 401 84.35 27.96 3.92
C GLU A 401 82.99 28.66 4.03
N ALA A 402 82.96 29.99 4.10
CA ALA A 402 81.71 30.76 4.11
C ALA A 402 80.88 30.48 2.84
N THR A 403 81.52 30.45 1.68
CA THR A 403 80.87 30.18 0.39
C THR A 403 80.25 28.78 0.35
N SER A 404 80.97 27.75 0.80
CA SER A 404 80.48 26.37 0.89
C SER A 404 79.28 26.25 1.84
N ARG A 405 79.36 26.87 3.03
CA ARG A 405 78.28 26.85 4.02
C ARG A 405 77.01 27.56 3.52
N PHE A 406 77.14 28.71 2.87
CA PHE A 406 75.99 29.38 2.24
C PHE A 406 75.40 28.57 1.07
N MET A 407 76.22 27.90 0.25
CA MET A 407 75.71 26.99 -0.79
C MET A 407 74.92 25.82 -0.20
N ALA A 408 75.39 25.23 0.91
CA ALA A 408 74.67 24.16 1.60
C ALA A 408 73.31 24.62 2.13
N ILE A 409 73.22 25.84 2.68
CA ILE A 409 71.96 26.46 3.11
C ILE A 409 71.04 26.69 1.91
N ASN A 410 71.56 27.24 0.80
CA ASN A 410 70.77 27.47 -0.41
C ASN A 410 70.19 26.17 -0.98
N ASN A 411 70.96 25.07 -0.92
CA ASN A 411 70.51 23.76 -1.38
C ASN A 411 69.35 23.20 -0.55
N ASP A 412 69.31 23.43 0.76
CA ASP A 412 68.16 23.03 1.58
C ASP A 412 66.93 23.88 1.26
N LEU A 413 67.11 25.21 1.14
CA LEU A 413 66.02 26.12 0.80
C LEU A 413 65.44 25.85 -0.59
N ASN A 414 66.25 25.38 -1.54
CA ASN A 414 65.81 24.98 -2.88
C ASN A 414 64.91 23.73 -2.91
N LYS A 415 64.95 22.88 -1.88
CA LYS A 415 64.10 21.68 -1.79
C LYS A 415 62.69 21.98 -1.28
N ILE A 416 62.45 23.18 -0.75
CA ILE A 416 61.17 23.60 -0.19
C ILE A 416 60.19 23.90 -1.33
N LYS A 417 59.17 23.04 -1.46
CA LYS A 417 58.13 23.14 -2.50
C LYS A 417 57.14 24.26 -2.22
N ASN A 418 56.54 24.78 -3.28
CA ASN A 418 55.44 25.74 -3.20
C ASN A 418 54.21 25.13 -2.52
N GLY A 419 53.39 25.98 -1.90
CA GLY A 419 52.16 25.54 -1.21
C GLY A 419 52.40 24.85 0.15
N THR A 420 53.58 25.02 0.74
CA THR A 420 53.91 24.65 2.13
C THR A 420 53.89 25.87 3.03
N THR A 421 53.69 25.70 4.35
CA THR A 421 53.51 26.83 5.28
C THR A 421 54.76 27.70 5.38
N VAL A 422 55.94 27.08 5.27
CA VAL A 422 57.25 27.76 5.37
C VAL A 422 57.73 28.35 4.05
N TYR A 423 57.04 28.10 2.93
CA TYR A 423 57.52 28.45 1.58
C TYR A 423 57.88 29.92 1.43
N LEU A 424 56.98 30.84 1.80
CA LEU A 424 57.22 32.28 1.64
C LEU A 424 58.43 32.75 2.45
N LYS A 425 58.53 32.29 3.70
CA LYS A 425 59.65 32.62 4.59
C LYS A 425 60.96 32.01 4.08
N ALA A 426 60.91 30.80 3.54
CA ALA A 426 62.06 30.16 2.91
C ALA A 426 62.56 30.94 1.68
N GLN A 427 61.66 31.48 0.85
CA GLN A 427 62.06 32.31 -0.29
C GLN A 427 62.73 33.61 0.15
N GLU A 428 62.25 34.24 1.22
CA GLU A 428 62.88 35.42 1.79
C GLU A 428 64.32 35.13 2.25
N VAL A 429 64.50 34.07 3.05
CA VAL A 429 65.83 33.66 3.53
C VAL A 429 66.74 33.27 2.35
N LYS A 430 66.18 32.62 1.33
CA LYS A 430 66.93 32.23 0.12
C LYS A 430 67.51 33.45 -0.60
N ILE A 431 66.73 34.52 -0.77
CA ILE A 431 67.22 35.76 -1.40
C ILE A 431 68.38 36.36 -0.60
N GLN A 432 68.31 36.35 0.73
CA GLN A 432 69.40 36.85 1.58
C GLN A 432 70.68 36.01 1.43
N VAL A 433 70.54 34.69 1.40
CA VAL A 433 71.65 33.74 1.19
C VAL A 433 72.28 33.94 -0.19
N GLU A 434 71.47 34.06 -1.24
CA GLU A 434 71.95 34.29 -2.61
C GLU A 434 72.68 35.64 -2.74
N ASN A 435 72.18 36.69 -2.10
CA ASN A 435 72.87 37.99 -2.07
C ASN A 435 74.22 37.89 -1.37
N ARG A 436 74.31 37.13 -0.26
CA ARG A 436 75.57 36.95 0.45
C ARG A 436 76.57 36.13 -0.37
N LEU A 437 76.12 35.11 -1.09
CA LEU A 437 76.93 34.35 -2.04
C LEU A 437 77.49 35.26 -3.15
N LYS A 438 76.68 36.15 -3.73
CA LYS A 438 77.14 37.11 -4.75
C LYS A 438 78.24 38.03 -4.21
N LEU A 439 78.06 38.59 -3.00
CA LEU A 439 79.08 39.44 -2.36
C LEU A 439 80.39 38.67 -2.14
N LEU A 440 80.31 37.42 -1.67
CA LEU A 440 81.43 36.51 -1.49
C LEU A 440 82.05 36.03 -2.81
N GLN A 441 81.46 36.31 -3.97
CA GLN A 441 82.05 36.01 -5.27
C GLN A 441 82.70 37.26 -5.89
N GLN A 442 82.18 38.46 -5.57
CA GLN A 442 82.60 39.73 -6.16
C GLN A 442 83.75 40.43 -5.44
N ALA A 443 83.92 40.23 -4.13
CA ALA A 443 85.09 40.76 -3.43
C ALA A 443 86.35 40.06 -4.01
N LYS A 444 87.19 40.72 -4.77
CA LYS A 444 88.45 40.15 -5.26
C LYS A 444 89.56 40.34 -4.23
#